data_AF-A0A4Y2TI03-F1
#
_entry.id   AF-A0A4Y2TI03-F1
#
_cell.length_a   1.000
_cell.length_b   1.000
_cell.length_c   1.000
_cell.angle_alpha   90.00
_cell.angle_beta   90.00
_cell.angle_gamma   90.00
#
_symmetry.space_group_name_H-M   'P 1'
#
loop_
_entity.id
_entity.type
_entity.pdbx_description
1 polymer ?
#
loop_
_entity_poly.entity_id
_entity_poly.type
_entity_poly.pdbx_seq_one_letter_code
_entity_poly.pdbx_strand_id
1 'polypeptide(L)'
;MNILSLSVFNKIRDFLVVNGSPVELKTITGLTIYSDNIICVNMNINDTCFKTQFVVAGTDLSPTFDLILSQNFFQCFNFVLDCKNSVFRNDVVSVSWNFHRMFPNGNSANSPSDDFSKQKLNSDQFLDSDKCDVEMSSVNSITGRMVTKTQIPAFSQKYVEIKLDDNCNAFTVDQPILVESLNDKHSDSFLIARSVSNLDVKNRCVALVCNLNDSPVNLSKNMALVNISPIHKVACIENVNNVSSENSKRQIDWATQVDLNHLEDEQQLRVMNLLSKYNSVFFQNISDLGQCDLIKHEIHLSD
;
A
#
# COMPACT_ATOMS: atom_id res chain seq x y z
N MET A 1 0.20 -5.33 -21.33
CA MET A 1 -1.09 -4.91 -21.94
C MET A 1 -1.56 -3.67 -21.22
N ASN A 2 -1.77 -2.57 -21.94
CA ASN A 2 -2.27 -1.34 -21.32
C ASN A 2 -3.78 -1.49 -21.06
N ILE A 3 -4.27 -0.86 -19.99
CA ILE A 3 -5.67 -0.98 -19.57
C ILE A 3 -6.27 0.42 -19.44
N LEU A 4 -7.50 0.58 -19.90
CA LEU A 4 -8.26 1.82 -19.85
C LEU A 4 -9.56 1.61 -19.10
N SER A 5 -9.95 2.53 -18.20
CA SER A 5 -11.24 2.48 -17.52
C SER A 5 -12.42 2.69 -18.48
N LEU A 6 -13.58 2.16 -18.10
CA LEU A 6 -14.82 2.37 -18.85
C LEU A 6 -15.20 3.86 -18.91
N SER A 7 -15.05 4.60 -17.81
CA SER A 7 -15.37 6.02 -17.75
C SER A 7 -14.52 6.88 -18.68
N VAL A 8 -13.23 6.56 -18.86
CA VAL A 8 -12.40 7.26 -19.85
C VAL A 8 -12.77 6.82 -21.27
N PHE A 9 -12.98 5.53 -21.51
CA PHE A 9 -13.39 5.04 -22.82
C PHE A 9 -14.62 5.77 -23.35
N ASN A 10 -15.63 5.97 -22.51
CA ASN A 10 -16.86 6.70 -22.86
C ASN A 10 -16.63 8.18 -23.23
N LYS A 11 -15.47 8.75 -22.89
CA LYS A 11 -15.10 10.14 -23.20
C LYS A 11 -14.21 10.27 -24.44
N ILE A 12 -13.52 9.19 -24.85
CA ILE A 12 -12.63 9.22 -26.01
C ILE A 12 -13.46 9.22 -27.29
N ARG A 13 -13.11 10.10 -28.23
CA ARG A 13 -13.79 10.21 -29.54
C ARG A 13 -13.01 9.59 -30.68
N ASP A 14 -11.68 9.63 -30.62
CA ASP A 14 -10.80 9.19 -31.69
C ASP A 14 -10.09 7.89 -31.31
N PHE A 15 -10.64 6.76 -31.74
CA PHE A 15 -10.06 5.44 -31.55
C PHE A 15 -10.43 4.50 -32.69
N LEU A 16 -9.65 3.43 -32.84
CA LEU A 16 -9.95 2.33 -33.76
C LEU A 16 -10.15 1.06 -32.96
N VAL A 17 -11.27 0.38 -33.14
CA VAL A 17 -11.49 -0.95 -32.55
C VAL A 17 -10.59 -1.95 -33.27
N VAL A 18 -9.89 -2.77 -32.50
CA VAL A 18 -8.98 -3.81 -33.00
C VAL A 18 -9.62 -5.16 -32.70
N ASN A 19 -9.83 -5.97 -33.73
CA ASN A 19 -10.26 -7.34 -33.55
C ASN A 19 -9.13 -8.15 -32.91
N GLY A 20 -9.41 -8.76 -31.76
CA GLY A 20 -8.46 -9.60 -31.04
C GLY A 20 -9.17 -10.66 -30.21
N SER A 21 -8.40 -11.64 -29.76
CA SER A 21 -8.91 -12.62 -28.80
C SER A 21 -9.24 -11.94 -27.47
N PRO A 22 -10.30 -12.40 -26.76
CA PRO A 22 -10.58 -11.93 -25.42
C PRO A 22 -9.36 -12.05 -24.52
N VAL A 23 -9.13 -11.02 -23.71
CA VAL A 23 -7.99 -10.92 -22.79
C VAL A 23 -8.47 -11.23 -21.39
N GLU A 24 -7.79 -12.18 -20.75
CA GLU A 24 -7.98 -12.51 -19.34
C GLU A 24 -7.00 -11.70 -18.48
N LEU A 25 -7.53 -10.88 -17.58
CA LEU A 25 -6.76 -10.06 -16.63
C LEU A 25 -6.99 -10.56 -15.21
N LYS A 26 -5.93 -10.97 -14.52
CA LYS A 26 -5.98 -11.35 -13.10
C LYS A 26 -5.52 -10.19 -12.24
N THR A 27 -6.35 -9.76 -11.30
CA THR A 27 -6.01 -8.73 -10.32
C THR A 27 -5.32 -9.33 -9.11
N ILE A 28 -4.76 -8.47 -8.25
CA ILE A 28 -4.15 -8.88 -6.98
C ILE A 28 -5.14 -9.54 -6.00
N THR A 29 -6.44 -9.30 -6.18
CA THR A 29 -7.51 -9.91 -5.38
C THR A 29 -7.94 -11.27 -5.93
N GLY A 30 -7.33 -11.75 -7.01
CA GLY A 30 -7.70 -12.99 -7.70
C GLY A 30 -8.91 -12.85 -8.62
N LEU A 31 -9.48 -11.66 -8.75
CA LEU A 31 -10.55 -11.38 -9.71
C LEU A 31 -10.01 -11.52 -11.13
N THR A 32 -10.75 -12.28 -11.94
CA THR A 32 -10.43 -12.50 -13.35
C THR A 32 -11.42 -11.71 -14.21
N ILE A 33 -10.90 -10.75 -14.97
CA ILE A 33 -11.69 -9.89 -15.86
C ILE A 33 -11.43 -10.35 -17.29
N TYR A 34 -12.50 -10.64 -18.02
CA TYR A 34 -12.44 -10.91 -19.46
C TYR A 34 -12.86 -9.66 -20.22
N SER A 35 -12.05 -9.23 -21.17
CA SER A 35 -12.40 -8.13 -22.07
C SER A 35 -12.06 -8.47 -23.51
N ASP A 36 -13.03 -8.29 -24.40
CA ASP A 36 -12.94 -8.43 -25.85
C ASP A 36 -12.77 -7.08 -26.56
N ASN A 37 -12.88 -5.97 -25.83
CA ASN A 37 -12.80 -4.63 -26.38
C ASN A 37 -11.36 -4.11 -26.32
N ILE A 38 -10.66 -4.28 -27.44
CA ILE A 38 -9.31 -3.72 -27.66
C ILE A 38 -9.43 -2.52 -28.60
N ILE A 39 -8.85 -1.40 -28.20
CA ILE A 39 -8.83 -0.18 -29.00
C ILE A 39 -7.40 0.27 -29.25
N CYS A 40 -7.18 0.90 -30.39
CA CYS A 40 -5.97 1.62 -30.71
C CYS A 40 -6.23 3.13 -30.64
N VAL A 41 -5.39 3.82 -29.88
CA VAL A 41 -5.50 5.26 -29.63
C VAL A 41 -4.14 5.93 -29.76
N ASN A 42 -4.18 7.21 -30.10
CA ASN A 42 -3.03 8.09 -30.05
C ASN A 42 -2.99 8.74 -28.66
N MET A 43 -1.99 8.38 -27.87
CA MET A 43 -1.78 8.93 -26.53
C MET A 43 -0.70 9.99 -26.58
N ASN A 44 -0.99 11.18 -26.04
CA ASN A 44 0.01 12.22 -25.92
C ASN A 44 0.65 12.16 -24.53
N ILE A 45 1.98 12.17 -24.49
CA ILE A 45 2.77 12.40 -23.28
C ILE A 45 3.55 13.68 -23.54
N ASN A 46 3.22 14.74 -22.81
CA ASN A 46 3.58 16.12 -23.16
C ASN A 46 3.20 16.41 -24.63
N ASP A 47 4.15 16.90 -25.43
CA ASP A 47 3.93 17.30 -26.82
C ASP A 47 4.20 16.17 -27.84
N THR A 48 4.42 14.93 -27.38
CA THR A 48 4.73 13.80 -28.26
C THR A 48 3.60 12.77 -28.28
N CYS A 49 3.28 12.32 -29.48
CA CYS A 49 2.19 11.38 -29.74
C CYS A 49 2.71 9.93 -29.87
N PHE A 50 2.11 9.02 -29.12
CA PHE A 50 2.41 7.60 -29.10
C PHE A 50 1.18 6.79 -29.48
N LYS A 51 1.27 6.03 -30.58
CA LYS A 51 0.18 5.13 -30.99
C LYS A 51 0.25 3.83 -30.21
N THR A 52 -0.77 3.52 -29.42
CA THR A 52 -0.78 2.31 -28.60
C THR A 52 -2.16 1.65 -28.54
N GLN A 53 -2.19 0.44 -27.99
CA GLN A 53 -3.40 -0.35 -27.80
C GLN A 53 -3.75 -0.42 -26.32
N PHE A 54 -5.05 -0.36 -26.03
CA PHE A 54 -5.62 -0.55 -24.70
C PHE A 54 -6.68 -1.64 -24.74
N VAL A 55 -6.69 -2.44 -23.69
CA VAL A 55 -7.86 -3.24 -23.32
C VAL A 55 -8.79 -2.34 -22.52
N VAL A 56 -10.04 -2.21 -22.94
CA VAL A 56 -11.05 -1.46 -22.20
C VAL A 56 -11.56 -2.34 -21.07
N ALA A 57 -11.43 -1.87 -19.84
CA ALA A 57 -12.05 -2.50 -18.70
C ALA A 57 -13.56 -2.30 -18.78
N GLY A 58 -14.34 -3.34 -18.52
CA GLY A 58 -15.81 -3.24 -18.43
C GLY A 58 -16.31 -2.45 -17.22
N THR A 59 -15.40 -1.94 -16.38
CA THR A 59 -15.66 -1.15 -15.18
C THR A 59 -14.58 -0.08 -15.03
N ASP A 60 -14.76 0.82 -14.07
CA ASP A 60 -13.67 1.67 -13.60
C ASP A 60 -12.63 0.86 -12.82
N LEU A 61 -11.37 1.30 -12.89
CA LEU A 61 -10.23 0.55 -12.35
C LEU A 61 -10.04 0.81 -10.85
N SER A 62 -9.94 2.09 -10.48
CA SER A 62 -9.70 2.55 -9.13
C SER A 62 -10.15 4.00 -9.00
N PRO A 63 -10.58 4.46 -7.81
CA PRO A 63 -10.82 5.89 -7.57
C PRO A 63 -9.58 6.78 -7.77
N THR A 64 -8.38 6.18 -7.85
CA THR A 64 -7.10 6.91 -7.88
C THR A 64 -6.40 6.91 -9.24
N PHE A 65 -6.86 6.09 -10.18
CA PHE A 65 -6.29 6.06 -11.53
C PHE A 65 -7.29 5.54 -12.55
N ASP A 66 -7.21 6.11 -13.74
CA ASP A 66 -8.11 5.82 -14.86
C ASP A 66 -7.49 4.93 -15.94
N LEU A 67 -6.16 4.85 -15.99
CA LEU A 67 -5.42 4.11 -17.00
C LEU A 67 -4.20 3.43 -16.40
N ILE A 68 -3.80 2.32 -16.99
CA ILE A 68 -2.56 1.61 -16.68
C ILE A 68 -1.74 1.49 -17.97
N LEU A 69 -0.58 2.13 -18.01
CA LEU A 69 0.44 1.85 -19.00
C LEU A 69 1.29 0.67 -18.53
N SER A 70 1.37 -0.34 -19.38
CA SER A 70 2.10 -1.57 -19.08
C SER A 70 3.56 -1.49 -19.50
N GLN A 71 4.35 -2.40 -18.96
CA GLN A 71 5.76 -2.59 -19.35
C GLN A 71 5.94 -2.69 -20.87
N ASN A 72 5.01 -3.33 -21.60
CA ASN A 72 5.09 -3.45 -23.05
C ASN A 72 5.11 -2.08 -23.74
N PHE A 73 4.29 -1.11 -23.29
CA PHE A 73 4.31 0.24 -23.86
C PHE A 73 5.69 0.87 -23.69
N PHE A 74 6.22 0.80 -22.48
CA PHE A 74 7.51 1.40 -22.14
C PHE A 74 8.66 0.75 -22.91
N GLN A 75 8.63 -0.57 -23.09
CA GLN A 75 9.60 -1.29 -23.92
C GLN A 75 9.48 -0.94 -25.41
N CYS A 76 8.26 -0.87 -25.95
CA CYS A 76 8.04 -0.54 -27.36
C CYS A 76 8.58 0.85 -27.74
N PHE A 77 8.57 1.80 -26.80
CA PHE A 77 9.02 3.18 -27.03
C PHE A 77 10.34 3.53 -26.33
N ASN A 78 11.11 2.51 -25.93
CA ASN A 78 12.44 2.64 -25.32
C ASN A 78 12.50 3.63 -24.14
N PHE A 79 11.46 3.62 -23.29
CA PHE A 79 11.49 4.41 -22.07
C PHE A 79 12.44 3.79 -21.04
N VAL A 80 13.18 4.68 -20.37
CA VAL A 80 14.09 4.41 -19.27
C VAL A 80 13.60 5.16 -18.05
N LEU A 81 13.49 4.42 -16.94
CA LEU A 81 13.25 4.99 -15.62
C LEU A 81 14.59 5.37 -14.99
N ASP A 82 14.88 6.66 -14.92
CA ASP A 82 16.02 7.23 -14.22
C ASP A 82 15.60 7.54 -12.77
N CYS A 83 15.73 6.54 -11.89
CA CYS A 83 15.37 6.67 -10.48
C CYS A 83 16.19 7.74 -9.75
N LYS A 84 17.44 7.99 -10.16
CA LYS A 84 18.33 8.95 -9.50
C LYS A 84 17.82 10.38 -9.69
N ASN A 85 17.42 10.70 -10.91
CA ASN A 85 16.88 12.01 -11.24
C ASN A 85 15.36 12.08 -11.10
N SER A 86 14.71 10.97 -10.73
CA SER A 86 13.25 10.85 -10.69
C SER A 86 12.62 11.25 -12.03
N VAL A 87 13.17 10.72 -13.13
CA VAL A 87 12.74 11.05 -14.48
C VAL A 87 12.37 9.79 -15.24
N PHE A 88 11.29 9.86 -15.98
CA PHE A 88 10.88 8.85 -16.94
C PHE A 88 11.07 9.39 -18.35
N ARG A 89 11.97 8.80 -19.14
CA ARG A 89 12.40 9.39 -20.42
C ARG A 89 12.66 8.39 -21.52
N ASN A 90 12.55 8.83 -22.76
CA ASN A 90 13.13 8.19 -23.95
C ASN A 90 13.83 9.27 -24.80
N ASP A 91 14.14 8.96 -26.06
CA ASP A 91 14.85 9.89 -26.95
C ASP A 91 14.06 11.16 -27.32
N VAL A 92 12.73 11.15 -27.11
CA VAL A 92 11.83 12.22 -27.57
C VAL A 92 11.08 12.94 -26.44
N VAL A 93 10.92 12.29 -25.29
CA VAL A 93 10.16 12.79 -24.14
C VAL A 93 10.93 12.55 -22.84
N SER A 94 10.87 13.51 -21.94
CA SER A 94 11.37 13.42 -20.57
C SER A 94 10.31 13.99 -19.63
N VAL A 95 9.83 13.18 -18.68
CA VAL A 95 8.81 13.55 -17.71
C VAL A 95 9.37 13.41 -16.31
N SER A 96 9.22 14.45 -15.48
CA SER A 96 9.50 14.36 -14.05
C SER A 96 8.51 13.39 -13.42
N TRP A 97 9.04 12.36 -12.75
CA TRP A 97 8.25 11.34 -12.09
C TRP A 97 8.37 11.51 -10.57
N ASN A 98 7.35 12.07 -9.95
CA ASN A 98 7.30 12.14 -8.48
C ASN A 98 6.85 10.77 -7.94
N PHE A 99 7.75 10.11 -7.20
CA PHE A 99 7.41 8.88 -6.49
C PHE A 99 6.38 9.18 -5.39
N HIS A 100 5.11 8.95 -5.68
CA HIS A 100 4.08 8.89 -4.66
C HIS A 100 3.87 7.44 -4.23
N ARG A 101 4.16 7.16 -2.94
CA ARG A 101 3.89 5.86 -2.36
C ARG A 101 2.40 5.77 -2.05
N MET A 102 1.69 5.00 -2.86
CA MET A 102 0.33 4.59 -2.57
C MET A 102 0.38 3.30 -1.76
N PHE A 103 0.11 3.37 -0.46
CA PHE A 103 -0.21 2.17 0.30
C PHE A 103 -1.64 1.76 -0.06
N PRO A 104 -1.92 0.48 -0.34
CA PRO A 104 -3.28 -0.01 -0.55
C PRO A 104 -4.01 -0.06 0.82
N ASN A 105 -4.17 1.09 1.46
CA ASN A 105 -5.13 1.30 2.52
C ASN A 105 -6.14 2.33 2.01
N GLY A 106 -7.41 1.92 1.97
CA GLY A 106 -8.51 2.83 1.70
C GLY A 106 -8.52 3.95 2.73
N ASN A 107 -8.15 5.15 2.28
CA ASN A 107 -8.76 6.42 2.63
C ASN A 107 -8.06 7.48 1.79
N SER A 108 -8.80 8.04 0.84
CA SER A 108 -8.49 9.34 0.27
C SER A 108 -8.55 10.39 1.38
N ALA A 109 -7.40 10.80 1.91
CA ALA A 109 -7.28 12.04 2.64
C ALA A 109 -5.85 12.59 2.49
N ASN A 110 -5.76 13.63 1.65
CA ASN A 110 -4.78 14.72 1.69
C ASN A 110 -3.30 14.37 1.58
N SER A 111 -2.79 14.41 0.34
CA SER A 111 -1.41 14.84 0.09
C SER A 111 -1.26 16.33 0.40
N PRO A 112 -0.16 16.79 1.03
CA PRO A 112 0.15 18.22 1.09
C PRO A 112 0.53 18.67 -0.33
N SER A 113 -0.35 19.44 -0.97
CA SER A 113 0.02 20.26 -2.11
C SER A 113 0.75 21.49 -1.58
N ASP A 114 2.07 21.54 -1.77
CA ASP A 114 2.78 22.80 -1.66
C ASP A 114 2.38 23.71 -2.84
N ASP A 115 1.95 24.91 -2.47
CA ASP A 115 1.69 26.11 -3.26
C ASP A 115 0.61 26.08 -4.35
N PHE A 116 -0.59 26.56 -3.98
CA PHE A 116 -1.07 27.87 -4.46
C PHE A 116 -2.07 28.49 -3.48
N SER A 117 -1.89 29.79 -3.28
CA SER A 117 -2.41 30.66 -2.24
C SER A 117 -3.92 30.99 -2.28
N LYS A 118 -4.47 31.18 -1.07
CA LYS A 118 -5.62 32.04 -0.72
C LYS A 118 -6.98 31.69 -1.33
N GLN A 119 -7.75 30.87 -0.61
CA GLN A 119 -9.15 31.21 -0.34
C GLN A 119 -9.54 30.76 1.07
N LYS A 120 -9.99 31.75 1.85
CA LYS A 120 -10.42 31.66 3.24
C LYS A 120 -11.86 31.13 3.22
N LEU A 121 -12.11 29.94 3.74
CA LEU A 121 -13.46 29.48 4.04
C LEU A 121 -13.44 28.75 5.38
N ASN A 122 -14.07 29.41 6.34
CA ASN A 122 -14.36 28.91 7.67
C ASN A 122 -15.38 27.76 7.56
N SER A 123 -15.10 26.65 8.22
CA SER A 123 -16.11 25.90 8.97
C SER A 123 -15.40 24.96 9.94
N ASP A 124 -15.60 25.24 11.23
CA ASP A 124 -15.17 24.44 12.36
C ASP A 124 -15.77 23.02 12.32
N GLN A 125 -14.98 22.09 12.88
CA GLN A 125 -15.28 20.71 13.32
C GLN A 125 -14.46 19.63 12.61
N PHE A 126 -13.16 19.58 12.94
CA PHE A 126 -12.36 18.36 12.84
C PHE A 126 -12.22 17.77 14.25
N LEU A 127 -12.77 16.57 14.46
CA LEU A 127 -12.66 15.80 15.69
C LEU A 127 -11.47 14.84 15.58
N ASP A 128 -10.43 15.09 16.39
CA ASP A 128 -9.53 14.14 17.07
C ASP A 128 -9.26 12.78 16.38
N SER A 129 -8.67 12.78 15.18
CA SER A 129 -7.85 11.65 14.68
C SER A 129 -6.35 11.89 14.83
N ASP A 130 -5.94 13.14 15.08
CA ASP A 130 -4.54 13.57 15.01
C ASP A 130 -3.70 13.21 16.25
N LYS A 131 -4.29 12.56 17.27
CA LYS A 131 -3.53 12.17 18.48
C LYS A 131 -2.72 10.87 18.31
N CYS A 132 -3.08 9.98 17.38
CA CYS A 132 -2.31 8.75 17.18
C CYS A 132 -1.07 8.97 16.30
N ASP A 133 -1.08 9.95 15.41
CA ASP A 133 0.03 10.18 14.48
C ASP A 133 1.14 11.05 15.07
N VAL A 134 0.82 11.89 16.06
CA VAL A 134 1.79 12.83 16.66
C VAL A 134 2.69 12.15 17.71
N GLU A 135 2.23 11.09 18.39
CA GLU A 135 3.02 10.43 19.45
C GLU A 135 4.00 9.35 18.94
N MET A 136 3.84 8.81 17.72
CA MET A 136 4.69 7.72 17.19
C MET A 136 6.02 8.18 16.56
N SER A 137 6.28 9.48 16.46
CA SER A 137 7.46 10.02 15.76
C SER A 137 8.74 10.14 16.60
N SER A 138 8.73 9.74 17.87
CA SER A 138 9.84 10.03 18.79
C SER A 138 10.92 8.94 18.93
N VAL A 139 10.79 7.78 18.28
CA VAL A 139 11.87 6.78 18.30
C VAL A 139 12.84 7.04 17.14
N ASN A 140 13.92 7.74 17.46
CA ASN A 140 15.02 8.03 16.54
C ASN A 140 15.52 6.74 15.88
N SER A 141 15.57 6.71 14.55
CA SER A 141 16.19 5.64 13.78
C SER A 141 17.65 5.45 14.20
N ILE A 142 18.10 4.19 14.28
CA ILE A 142 19.44 3.85 14.77
C ILE A 142 20.29 3.34 13.62
N THR A 143 21.53 3.80 13.56
CA THR A 143 22.47 3.38 12.52
C THR A 143 22.95 1.95 12.76
N GLY A 144 22.79 1.10 11.75
CA GLY A 144 23.34 -0.25 11.70
C GLY A 144 24.67 -0.31 10.94
N ARG A 145 25.61 -1.12 11.43
CA ARG A 145 26.97 -1.26 10.89
C ARG A 145 27.31 -2.69 10.51
N MET A 146 28.16 -2.86 9.50
CA MET A 146 28.66 -4.17 9.06
C MET A 146 29.46 -4.91 10.14
N VAL A 147 29.14 -6.19 10.35
CA VAL A 147 29.88 -7.05 11.30
C VAL A 147 31.21 -7.54 10.72
N THR A 148 31.22 -7.90 9.43
CA THR A 148 32.37 -8.51 8.75
C THR A 148 32.67 -7.80 7.43
N LYS A 149 33.93 -7.80 7.02
CA LYS A 149 34.29 -7.33 5.67
C LYS A 149 33.71 -8.31 4.65
N THR A 150 32.96 -7.80 3.68
CA THR A 150 32.29 -8.63 2.67
C THR A 150 32.52 -8.04 1.28
N GLN A 151 32.89 -8.89 0.33
CA GLN A 151 32.90 -8.55 -1.08
C GLN A 151 31.60 -9.04 -1.73
N ILE A 152 30.99 -8.18 -2.56
CA ILE A 152 29.81 -8.49 -3.36
C ILE A 152 30.24 -8.49 -4.82
N PRO A 153 30.14 -9.62 -5.55
CA PRO A 153 30.48 -9.70 -6.97
C PRO A 153 29.71 -8.69 -7.84
N ALA A 154 30.20 -8.43 -9.05
CA ALA A 154 29.52 -7.61 -10.05
C ALA A 154 28.09 -8.10 -10.31
N PHE A 155 27.15 -7.16 -10.49
CA PHE A 155 25.74 -7.43 -10.80
C PHE A 155 25.09 -8.54 -9.94
N SER A 156 25.38 -8.54 -8.64
CA SER A 156 24.92 -9.59 -7.73
C SER A 156 24.41 -9.01 -6.42
N GLN A 157 23.67 -9.82 -5.66
CA GLN A 157 23.14 -9.43 -4.36
C GLN A 157 23.62 -10.39 -3.26
N LYS A 158 23.78 -9.87 -2.05
CA LYS A 158 24.22 -10.65 -0.90
C LYS A 158 23.61 -10.12 0.39
N TYR A 159 23.16 -11.05 1.24
CA TYR A 159 22.80 -10.72 2.62
C TYR A 159 24.07 -10.46 3.44
N VAL A 160 24.04 -9.38 4.21
CA VAL A 160 25.13 -8.99 5.11
C VAL A 160 24.60 -8.86 6.53
N GLU A 161 25.44 -9.25 7.49
CA GLU A 161 25.14 -9.06 8.91
C GLU A 161 25.39 -7.61 9.30
N ILE A 162 24.35 -7.01 9.87
CA ILE A 162 24.35 -5.68 10.44
C ILE A 162 24.23 -5.82 11.95
N LYS A 163 25.02 -5.06 12.70
CA LYS A 163 24.94 -4.95 14.15
C LYS A 163 24.54 -3.52 14.53
N LEU A 164 23.66 -3.40 15.52
CA LEU A 164 23.32 -2.14 16.16
C LEU A 164 24.37 -1.79 17.23
N ASP A 165 24.63 -0.50 17.44
CA ASP A 165 25.57 -0.07 18.48
C ASP A 165 25.08 -0.55 19.87
N ASP A 166 26.01 -1.05 20.71
CA ASP A 166 25.74 -1.85 21.92
C ASP A 166 24.93 -1.12 23.02
N ASN A 167 24.72 0.19 22.90
CA ASN A 167 23.98 1.02 23.86
C ASN A 167 22.50 1.22 23.49
N CYS A 168 21.98 0.49 22.52
CA CYS A 168 20.60 0.59 22.10
C CYS A 168 19.68 -0.32 22.93
N ASN A 169 19.00 0.26 23.93
CA ASN A 169 17.91 -0.41 24.67
C ASN A 169 16.54 -0.23 23.98
N ALA A 170 16.50 0.32 22.76
CA ALA A 170 15.25 0.69 22.10
C ALA A 170 14.52 -0.48 21.41
N PHE A 171 15.17 -1.65 21.31
CA PHE A 171 14.63 -2.81 20.61
C PHE A 171 14.69 -4.06 21.48
N THR A 172 13.66 -4.91 21.38
CA THR A 172 13.67 -6.24 22.00
C THR A 172 14.09 -7.31 20.98
N VAL A 173 14.66 -8.42 21.48
CA VAL A 173 14.92 -9.61 20.66
C VAL A 173 13.63 -10.06 19.97
N ASP A 174 13.75 -10.52 18.72
CA ASP A 174 12.65 -10.93 17.84
C ASP A 174 11.62 -9.84 17.50
N GLN A 175 11.88 -8.58 17.88
CA GLN A 175 11.07 -7.47 17.42
C GLN A 175 11.25 -7.28 15.91
N PRO A 176 10.15 -7.19 15.13
CA PRO A 176 10.22 -6.77 13.75
C PRO A 176 10.73 -5.33 13.66
N ILE A 177 11.77 -5.14 12.87
CA ILE A 177 12.43 -3.87 12.62
C ILE A 177 12.45 -3.59 11.13
N LEU A 178 12.33 -2.32 10.78
CA LEU A 178 12.48 -1.84 9.41
C LEU A 178 13.95 -1.50 9.20
N VAL A 179 14.53 -2.05 8.14
CA VAL A 179 15.92 -1.82 7.73
C VAL A 179 15.90 -1.06 6.41
N GLU A 180 16.54 0.10 6.37
CA GLU A 180 16.57 1.01 5.22
C GLU A 180 17.98 1.51 4.93
N SER A 181 18.20 2.05 3.73
CA SER A 181 19.48 2.71 3.44
C SER A 181 19.72 3.87 4.42
N LEU A 182 20.95 3.98 4.95
CA LEU A 182 21.33 5.08 5.83
C LEU A 182 21.21 6.43 5.12
N ASN A 183 21.59 6.47 3.84
CA ASN A 183 21.51 7.62 2.94
C ASN A 183 21.85 7.17 1.51
N ASP A 184 21.78 8.10 0.56
CA ASP A 184 22.03 7.82 -0.84
C ASP A 184 23.51 7.96 -1.25
N LYS A 185 24.45 8.08 -0.29
CA LYS A 185 25.88 8.30 -0.59
C LYS A 185 26.51 7.18 -1.43
N HIS A 186 25.94 5.98 -1.37
CA HIS A 186 26.45 4.81 -2.09
C HIS A 186 25.53 4.32 -3.21
N SER A 187 24.47 5.08 -3.52
CA SER A 187 23.47 4.70 -4.54
C SER A 187 24.06 4.46 -5.93
N ASP A 188 25.14 5.16 -6.27
CA ASP A 188 25.89 4.98 -7.52
C ASP A 188 26.79 3.73 -7.54
N SER A 189 26.87 2.98 -6.44
CA SER A 189 27.70 1.77 -6.33
C SER A 189 26.92 0.52 -5.98
N PHE A 190 26.03 0.63 -4.99
CA PHE A 190 25.20 -0.48 -4.55
C PHE A 190 23.91 0.05 -3.91
N LEU A 191 22.86 -0.78 -3.95
CA LEU A 191 21.59 -0.50 -3.30
C LEU A 191 21.42 -1.36 -2.06
N ILE A 192 20.66 -0.84 -1.10
CA ILE A 192 20.18 -1.59 0.05
C ILE A 192 18.69 -1.76 -0.09
N ALA A 193 18.21 -3.00 -0.05
CA ALA A 193 16.78 -3.25 -0.06
C ALA A 193 16.15 -2.76 1.24
N ARG A 194 15.06 -1.99 1.14
CA ARG A 194 14.17 -1.77 2.28
C ARG A 194 13.55 -3.11 2.66
N SER A 195 13.74 -3.55 3.90
CA SER A 195 13.27 -4.87 4.34
C SER A 195 12.81 -4.85 5.78
N VAL A 196 11.96 -5.82 6.11
CA VAL A 196 11.66 -6.18 7.50
C VAL A 196 12.63 -7.27 7.93
N SER A 197 13.28 -7.09 9.06
CA SER A 197 14.13 -8.10 9.70
C SER A 197 13.71 -8.25 11.16
N ASN A 198 14.16 -9.33 11.80
CA ASN A 198 14.12 -9.45 13.25
C ASN A 198 15.51 -9.17 13.82
N LEU A 199 15.54 -8.70 15.06
CA LEU A 199 16.75 -8.54 15.84
C LEU A 199 17.10 -9.85 16.56
N ASP A 200 18.33 -10.34 16.42
CA ASP A 200 18.80 -11.51 17.15
C ASP A 200 19.25 -11.17 18.59
N VAL A 201 19.60 -12.20 19.38
CA VAL A 201 20.11 -12.08 20.76
C VAL A 201 21.43 -11.30 20.90
N LYS A 202 22.11 -10.99 19.79
CA LYS A 202 23.37 -10.23 19.73
C LYS A 202 23.16 -8.84 19.13
N ASN A 203 21.92 -8.36 19.07
CA ASN A 203 21.53 -7.10 18.44
C ASN A 203 21.97 -7.02 16.97
N ARG A 204 21.80 -8.12 16.24
CA ARG A 204 22.09 -8.20 14.80
C ARG A 204 20.84 -8.41 13.99
N CYS A 205 20.90 -7.94 12.76
CA CYS A 205 19.88 -8.17 11.74
C CYS A 205 20.57 -8.38 10.39
N VAL A 206 19.78 -8.73 9.38
CA VAL A 206 20.28 -8.88 8.02
C VAL A 206 19.82 -7.74 7.15
N ALA A 207 20.69 -7.30 6.24
CA ALA A 207 20.35 -6.39 5.16
C ALA A 207 20.72 -7.04 3.82
N LEU A 208 19.88 -6.86 2.80
CA LEU A 208 20.20 -7.29 1.44
C LEU A 208 20.87 -6.14 0.69
N VAL A 209 22.10 -6.37 0.23
CA VAL A 209 22.85 -5.39 -0.56
C VAL A 209 22.96 -5.89 -1.99
N CYS A 210 22.64 -5.03 -2.95
CA CYS A 210 22.71 -5.31 -4.38
C CYS A 210 23.80 -4.46 -5.03
N ASN A 211 24.82 -5.10 -5.60
CA ASN A 211 25.84 -4.44 -6.40
C ASN A 211 25.32 -4.21 -7.81
N LEU A 212 25.26 -2.94 -8.22
CA LEU A 212 24.80 -2.54 -9.55
C LEU A 212 25.95 -2.37 -10.55
N ASN A 213 27.20 -2.44 -10.09
CA ASN A 213 28.37 -2.23 -10.92
C ASN A 213 28.83 -3.52 -11.60
N ASP A 214 29.59 -3.33 -12.68
CA ASP A 214 30.32 -4.36 -13.43
C ASP A 214 31.58 -4.86 -12.71
N SER A 215 31.91 -4.26 -11.56
CA SER A 215 33.06 -4.59 -10.73
C SER A 215 32.64 -4.96 -9.30
N PRO A 216 33.41 -5.80 -8.58
CA PRO A 216 33.07 -6.19 -7.21
C PRO A 216 33.10 -5.00 -6.24
N VAL A 217 32.10 -4.90 -5.37
CA VAL A 217 32.03 -3.91 -4.28
C VAL A 217 32.58 -4.51 -2.99
N ASN A 218 33.44 -3.77 -2.31
CA ASN A 218 34.00 -4.16 -1.02
C ASN A 218 33.34 -3.36 0.11
N LEU A 219 32.59 -4.04 0.95
CA LEU A 219 32.02 -3.47 2.17
C LEU A 219 32.97 -3.73 3.35
N SER A 220 33.45 -2.65 3.96
CA SER A 220 34.36 -2.72 5.10
C SER A 220 33.63 -3.11 6.39
N LYS A 221 34.34 -3.79 7.29
CA LYS A 221 33.87 -4.00 8.66
C LYS A 221 33.59 -2.65 9.34
N ASN A 222 32.55 -2.58 10.17
CA ASN A 222 32.07 -1.38 10.88
C ASN A 222 31.56 -0.23 9.98
N MET A 223 31.46 -0.45 8.66
CA MET A 223 30.84 0.52 7.76
C MET A 223 29.38 0.73 8.14
N ALA A 224 28.99 1.98 8.37
CA ALA A 224 27.60 2.37 8.58
C ALA A 224 26.86 2.29 7.25
N LEU A 225 25.78 1.52 7.21
CA LEU A 225 25.12 1.16 5.96
C LEU A 225 23.61 1.39 6.01
N VAL A 226 22.99 1.12 7.15
CA VAL A 226 21.53 1.12 7.25
C VAL A 226 21.02 2.00 8.39
N ASN A 227 19.80 2.49 8.24
CA ASN A 227 18.97 2.97 9.33
C ASN A 227 18.02 1.86 9.75
N ILE A 228 17.80 1.76 11.06
CA ILE A 228 16.96 0.75 11.68
C ILE A 228 15.92 1.46 12.54
N SER A 229 14.65 1.20 12.27
CA SER A 229 13.53 1.78 13.03
C SER A 229 12.60 0.68 13.53
N PRO A 230 11.91 0.90 14.67
CA PRO A 230 10.95 -0.07 15.17
C PRO A 230 9.77 -0.15 14.21
N ILE A 231 9.25 -1.35 14.00
CA ILE A 231 7.91 -1.50 13.43
C ILE A 231 6.97 -1.64 14.61
N HIS A 232 6.17 -0.60 14.84
CA HIS A 232 5.09 -0.69 15.80
C HIS A 232 4.01 -1.61 15.22
N LYS A 233 3.70 -2.68 15.95
CA LYS A 233 2.49 -3.46 15.69
C LYS A 233 1.31 -2.57 16.07
N VAL A 234 0.86 -1.75 15.13
CA VAL A 234 -0.48 -1.19 15.22
C VAL A 234 -1.40 -2.39 15.18
N ALA A 235 -2.20 -2.59 16.24
CA ALA A 235 -3.32 -3.49 16.16
C ALA A 235 -4.22 -2.92 15.07
N CYS A 236 -4.05 -3.39 13.83
CA CYS A 236 -5.01 -3.10 12.78
C CYS A 236 -6.34 -3.59 13.33
N ILE A 237 -7.20 -2.64 13.70
CA ILE A 237 -8.62 -2.90 13.83
C ILE A 237 -8.97 -3.52 12.48
N GLU A 238 -9.41 -4.78 12.47
CA GLU A 238 -9.88 -5.40 11.24
C GLU A 238 -10.94 -4.46 10.67
N ASN A 239 -10.63 -3.84 9.53
CA ASN A 239 -11.58 -2.97 8.85
C ASN A 239 -12.70 -3.89 8.35
N VAL A 240 -13.77 -3.98 9.13
CA VAL A 240 -15.02 -4.55 8.65
C VAL A 240 -15.60 -3.48 7.72
N ASN A 241 -15.42 -3.71 6.42
CA ASN A 241 -15.90 -2.83 5.37
C ASN A 241 -17.34 -2.43 5.69
N ASN A 242 -17.59 -1.12 5.85
CA ASN A 242 -18.88 -0.44 6.03
C ASN A 242 -19.27 0.04 7.44
N VAL A 243 -18.39 0.01 8.44
CA VAL A 243 -18.72 0.58 9.76
C VAL A 243 -18.09 1.96 9.94
N SER A 244 -18.90 3.01 10.11
CA SER A 244 -18.40 4.35 10.45
C SER A 244 -17.73 4.32 11.83
N SER A 245 -16.70 5.16 12.03
CA SER A 245 -15.97 5.25 13.31
C SER A 245 -16.88 5.58 14.51
N GLU A 246 -18.07 6.15 14.28
CA GLU A 246 -19.06 6.45 15.30
C GLU A 246 -19.65 5.20 15.99
N ASN A 247 -19.73 4.06 15.29
CA ASN A 247 -20.25 2.81 15.84
C ASN A 247 -19.24 2.07 16.74
N SER A 248 -17.95 2.44 16.68
CA SER A 248 -16.89 1.80 17.47
C SER A 248 -16.97 2.10 18.98
N LYS A 249 -17.73 3.13 19.38
CA LYS A 249 -17.88 3.56 20.78
C LYS A 249 -19.11 2.96 21.48
N ARG A 250 -19.97 2.22 20.78
CA ARG A 250 -21.23 1.71 21.33
C ARG A 250 -21.02 0.32 21.95
N GLN A 251 -21.51 0.11 23.17
CA GLN A 251 -21.37 -1.16 23.89
C GLN A 251 -22.69 -1.95 23.83
N ILE A 252 -22.69 -3.10 23.16
CA ILE A 252 -23.82 -4.06 23.22
C ILE A 252 -23.60 -4.97 24.41
N ASP A 253 -24.62 -5.11 25.24
CA ASP A 253 -24.64 -6.11 26.29
C ASP A 253 -25.07 -7.47 25.71
N TRP A 254 -24.11 -8.18 25.14
CA TRP A 254 -24.35 -9.48 24.50
C TRP A 254 -24.89 -10.54 25.46
N ALA A 255 -24.61 -10.41 26.76
CA ALA A 255 -25.08 -11.34 27.78
C ALA A 255 -26.60 -11.31 27.95
N THR A 256 -27.26 -10.19 27.65
CA THR A 256 -28.72 -10.06 27.73
C THR A 256 -29.42 -10.24 26.39
N GLN A 257 -28.70 -10.15 25.27
CA GLN A 257 -29.27 -10.22 23.93
C GLN A 257 -29.18 -11.60 23.27
N VAL A 258 -28.26 -12.47 23.72
CA VAL A 258 -28.02 -13.77 23.08
C VAL A 258 -28.12 -14.88 24.12
N ASP A 259 -29.02 -15.84 23.89
CA ASP A 259 -29.10 -17.05 24.70
C ASP A 259 -28.02 -18.05 24.29
N LEU A 260 -27.00 -18.21 25.13
CA LEU A 260 -25.90 -19.15 24.94
C LEU A 260 -25.97 -20.37 25.89
N ASN A 261 -27.09 -20.57 26.61
CA ASN A 261 -27.22 -21.64 27.61
C ASN A 261 -27.05 -23.07 27.06
N HIS A 262 -27.11 -23.22 25.74
CA HIS A 262 -26.90 -24.49 25.03
C HIS A 262 -25.41 -24.82 24.78
N LEU A 263 -24.49 -23.90 25.08
CA LEU A 263 -23.05 -24.07 24.92
C LEU A 263 -22.35 -24.32 26.25
N GLU A 264 -21.21 -25.01 26.22
CA GLU A 264 -20.33 -25.14 27.39
C GLU A 264 -19.60 -23.83 27.71
N ASP A 265 -19.18 -23.63 28.96
CA ASP A 265 -18.57 -22.38 29.46
C ASP A 265 -17.41 -21.86 28.60
N GLU A 266 -16.53 -22.74 28.12
CA GLU A 266 -15.41 -22.35 27.26
C GLU A 266 -15.88 -21.84 25.89
N GLN A 267 -16.93 -22.45 25.35
CA GLN A 267 -17.53 -22.04 24.07
C GLN A 267 -18.28 -20.72 24.23
N GLN A 268 -19.03 -20.56 25.32
CA GLN A 268 -19.69 -19.30 25.66
C GLN A 268 -18.68 -18.16 25.73
N LEU A 269 -17.55 -18.37 26.41
CA LEU A 269 -16.49 -17.36 26.52
C LEU A 269 -15.90 -16.99 25.16
N ARG A 270 -15.64 -17.98 24.29
CA ARG A 270 -15.13 -17.72 22.93
C ARG A 270 -16.11 -16.91 22.09
N VAL A 271 -17.40 -17.23 22.16
CA VAL A 271 -18.46 -16.51 21.44
C VAL A 271 -18.59 -15.08 21.97
N MET A 272 -18.61 -14.88 23.30
CA MET A 272 -18.68 -13.56 23.91
C MET A 272 -17.48 -12.68 23.57
N ASN A 273 -16.27 -13.25 23.52
CA ASN A 273 -15.08 -12.54 23.08
C ASN A 273 -15.17 -12.11 21.61
N LEU A 274 -15.74 -12.95 20.75
CA LEU A 274 -15.92 -12.65 19.33
C LEU A 274 -16.95 -11.53 19.12
N LEU A 275 -18.11 -11.62 19.79
CA LEU A 275 -19.18 -10.62 19.72
C LEU A 275 -18.71 -9.26 20.26
N SER A 276 -17.95 -9.27 21.36
CA SER A 276 -17.34 -8.05 21.91
C SER A 276 -16.29 -7.46 20.97
N LYS A 277 -15.49 -8.31 20.30
CA LYS A 277 -14.47 -7.88 19.33
C LYS A 277 -15.09 -7.20 18.10
N TYR A 278 -16.21 -7.71 17.59
CA TYR A 278 -16.89 -7.17 16.39
C TYR A 278 -18.18 -6.41 16.72
N ASN A 279 -18.26 -5.85 17.92
CA ASN A 279 -19.45 -5.17 18.43
C ASN A 279 -19.95 -4.04 17.49
N SER A 280 -19.02 -3.39 16.78
CA SER A 280 -19.33 -2.31 15.84
C SER A 280 -20.02 -2.75 14.53
N VAL A 281 -20.03 -4.05 14.22
CA VAL A 281 -20.62 -4.62 12.99
C VAL A 281 -22.14 -4.75 13.08
N PHE A 282 -22.67 -4.86 14.30
CA PHE A 282 -24.07 -5.16 14.51
C PHE A 282 -24.90 -3.87 14.59
N PHE A 283 -26.01 -3.83 13.85
CA PHE A 283 -26.99 -2.76 13.95
C PHE A 283 -27.79 -2.94 15.25
N GLN A 284 -28.02 -1.85 15.98
CA GLN A 284 -28.90 -1.88 17.16
C GLN A 284 -30.27 -1.29 16.81
N ASN A 285 -30.30 -0.33 15.88
CA ASN A 285 -31.51 0.34 15.44
C ASN A 285 -31.66 0.26 13.92
N ILE A 286 -32.90 0.37 13.43
CA ILE A 286 -33.22 0.39 12.00
C ILE A 286 -32.49 1.53 11.28
N SER A 287 -32.25 2.65 11.96
CA SER A 287 -31.48 3.79 11.45
C SER A 287 -30.01 3.47 11.18
N ASP A 288 -29.45 2.43 11.80
CA ASP A 288 -28.06 2.02 11.59
C ASP A 288 -27.86 1.26 10.27
N LEU A 289 -28.94 0.79 9.62
CA LEU A 289 -28.88 0.07 8.34
C LEU A 289 -28.69 0.98 7.11
N GLY A 290 -28.59 2.30 7.30
CA GLY A 290 -28.53 3.26 6.20
C GLY A 290 -29.84 3.31 5.38
N GLN A 291 -29.78 3.81 4.14
CA GLN A 291 -30.88 3.65 3.18
C GLN A 291 -30.96 2.19 2.74
N CYS A 292 -31.76 1.41 3.45
CA CYS A 292 -32.08 0.04 3.09
C CYS A 292 -33.57 -0.04 2.74
N ASP A 293 -33.90 -0.47 1.51
CA ASP A 293 -35.27 -0.73 1.06
C ASP A 293 -35.83 -2.02 1.72
N LEU A 294 -35.92 -2.02 3.04
CA LEU A 294 -36.47 -3.14 3.80
C LEU A 294 -37.99 -3.17 3.67
N ILE A 295 -38.50 -4.08 2.84
CA ILE A 295 -39.92 -4.41 2.79
C ILE A 295 -40.23 -5.32 3.99
N LYS A 296 -40.92 -4.80 4.99
CA LYS A 296 -41.46 -5.59 6.11
C LYS A 296 -42.65 -6.43 5.61
N HIS A 297 -42.46 -7.74 5.46
CA HIS A 297 -43.59 -8.66 5.27
C HIS A 297 -44.13 -9.11 6.63
N GLU A 298 -45.37 -8.74 6.94
CA GLU A 298 -46.08 -9.18 8.14
C GLU A 298 -46.90 -10.44 7.80
N ILE A 299 -46.32 -11.61 8.05
CA ILE A 299 -47.01 -12.89 7.86
C ILE A 299 -48.01 -13.05 8.99
N HIS A 300 -49.28 -12.81 8.71
CA HIS A 300 -50.37 -13.15 9.60
C HIS A 300 -50.64 -14.65 9.47
N LEU A 301 -50.22 -15.42 10.46
CA LEU A 301 -50.67 -16.79 10.61
C LEU A 301 -52.02 -16.75 11.32
N SER A 302 -53.09 -16.97 10.57
CA SER A 302 -54.39 -17.35 11.11
C SER A 302 -54.55 -18.86 10.95
N ASP A 303 -54.99 -19.53 12.02
CA ASP A 303 -55.66 -20.83 11.91
C ASP A 303 -57.01 -20.68 11.20
#